data_AF-A0A962QVR6-F1
#
_entry.id   AF-A0A962QVR6-F1
#
_cell.length_a   1.000
_cell.length_b   1.000
_cell.length_c   1.000
_cell.angle_alpha   90.00
_cell.angle_beta   90.00
_cell.angle_gamma   90.00
#
_symmetry.space_group_name_H-M   'P 1'
#
loop_
_entity.id
_entity.type
_entity.pdbx_description
1 polymer ?
#
loop_
_entity_poly.entity_id
_entity_poly.type
_entity_poly.pdbx_seq_one_letter_code
_entity_poly.pdbx_strand_id
1 'polypeptide(L)' 'MKQLGIIDAAFINLEQTNTPQHVGGLGIYDPSTAPGGFVRFKDVIAGVVRRLDKLPLFRTRLVEVPGGLDRPY' A
#
# COMPACT_ATOMS: atom_id res chain seq x y z
N MET A 1 7.87 -15.63 -2.66
CA MET A 1 8.34 -14.63 -1.68
C MET A 1 9.41 -13.79 -2.34
N LYS A 2 9.55 -12.51 -1.97
CA LYS A 2 10.51 -11.57 -2.57
C LYS A 2 11.25 -10.87 -1.45
N GLN A 3 12.56 -11.00 -1.37
CA GLN A 3 13.33 -10.30 -0.34
C GLN A 3 13.27 -8.79 -0.56
N LEU A 4 13.12 -8.04 0.52
CA LEU A 4 13.08 -6.59 0.48
C LEU A 4 14.43 -6.00 0.08
N GLY A 5 14.41 -4.89 -0.67
CA GLY A 5 15.59 -4.12 -1.01
C GLY A 5 16.26 -3.51 0.23
N ILE A 6 17.48 -2.99 0.07
CA ILE A 6 18.20 -2.33 1.17
C ILE A 6 17.39 -1.13 1.70
N ILE A 7 16.84 -0.32 0.79
CA ILE A 7 16.06 0.87 1.15
C ILE A 7 14.73 0.46 1.79
N ASP A 8 14.04 -0.53 1.23
CA ASP A 8 12.77 -1.04 1.79
C ASP A 8 12.96 -1.55 3.23
N ALA A 9 14.04 -2.30 3.49
CA ALA A 9 14.38 -2.76 4.83
C ALA A 9 14.75 -1.61 5.79
N ALA A 10 15.35 -0.53 5.28
CA ALA A 10 15.66 0.64 6.10
C ALA A 10 14.40 1.33 6.63
N PHE A 11 13.31 1.39 5.85
CA PHE A 11 12.02 1.93 6.32
C PHE A 11 11.49 1.14 7.52
N ILE A 12 11.63 -0.18 7.54
CA ILE A 12 11.19 -1.02 8.66
C ILE A 12 12.10 -0.79 9.87
N ASN A 13 13.42 -0.82 9.67
CA ASN A 13 14.40 -0.72 10.76
C ASN A 13 14.43 0.66 11.43
N LEU A 14 14.04 1.71 10.72
CA LEU A 14 14.04 3.10 11.22
C LEU A 14 12.66 3.56 11.74
N GLU A 15 11.63 2.71 11.65
CA GLU A 15 10.31 3.05 12.19
C GLU A 15 10.34 3.12 13.72
N GLN A 16 9.74 4.18 14.26
CA GLN A 16 9.52 4.36 15.71
C GLN A 16 8.11 4.86 15.94
N THR A 17 7.60 4.74 17.17
CA THR A 17 6.24 5.18 17.53
C THR A 17 5.94 6.64 17.17
N ASN A 18 6.94 7.52 17.25
CA ASN A 18 6.83 8.95 16.92
C ASN A 18 7.30 9.29 15.49
N THR A 19 7.83 8.32 14.73
CA THR A 19 8.29 8.47 13.35
C THR A 19 7.85 7.27 12.51
N PRO A 20 6.53 7.13 12.27
CA PRO A 20 6.02 6.07 11.42
C PRO A 20 6.50 6.24 9.98
N GLN A 21 6.72 5.14 9.28
CA GLN A 21 7.36 5.11 7.96
C GLN A 21 6.37 4.82 6.83
N HIS A 22 5.06 4.90 7.10
CA HIS A 22 4.03 4.79 6.07
C HIS A 22 3.84 6.12 5.32
N VAL A 23 3.49 6.02 4.04
CA VAL A 23 3.18 7.17 3.18
C VAL A 23 1.68 7.23 2.92
N GLY A 24 1.12 8.43 2.83
CA GLY A 24 -0.28 8.67 2.52
C GLY A 24 -0.45 9.63 1.35
N GLY A 25 -1.61 9.57 0.70
CA GLY A 25 -2.01 10.51 -0.34
C GLY A 25 -3.48 10.90 -0.17
N LEU A 26 -3.79 12.18 -0.38
CA LEU A 26 -5.16 12.71 -0.39
C LEU A 26 -5.47 13.23 -1.80
N GLY A 27 -6.40 12.57 -2.47
CA GLY A 27 -6.93 13.00 -3.76
C GLY A 27 -8.30 13.65 -3.59
N ILE A 28 -8.48 14.84 -4.15
CA ILE A 28 -9.78 15.52 -4.26
C ILE A 28 -10.17 15.50 -5.73
N TYR A 29 -11.37 15.02 -6.03
CA TYR A 29 -11.85 14.80 -7.39
C TYR A 29 -13.18 15.52 -7.62
N ASP A 30 -13.35 16.08 -8.81
CA ASP A 30 -14.63 16.60 -9.29
C ASP A 30 -15.39 15.49 -10.05
N PRO A 31 -16.57 15.05 -9.57
CA PRO A 31 -17.37 14.03 -10.23
C PRO A 31 -18.23 14.55 -11.40
N SER A 32 -18.16 15.85 -11.75
CA SER A 32 -19.03 16.49 -12.75
C SER A 32 -19.03 15.80 -14.12
N THR A 33 -17.93 15.13 -14.49
CA THR A 33 -17.77 14.40 -15.75
C THR A 33 -18.04 12.90 -15.65
N ALA A 34 -18.37 12.38 -14.46
CA ALA A 34 -18.73 10.98 -14.29
C ALA A 34 -20.09 10.68 -14.94
N PRO A 35 -20.35 9.45 -15.43
CA PRO A 35 -21.67 9.05 -15.90
C PRO A 35 -22.74 9.29 -14.81
N GLY A 36 -23.73 10.13 -15.10
CA GLY A 36 -24.76 10.54 -14.13
C GLY A 36 -24.34 11.66 -13.17
N GLY A 37 -23.18 12.29 -13.37
CA GLY A 37 -22.70 13.45 -12.60
C GLY A 37 -22.37 13.15 -11.14
N PHE A 38 -22.23 11.87 -10.77
CA PHE A 38 -22.04 11.44 -9.39
C PHE A 38 -21.21 10.16 -9.30
N VAL A 39 -20.41 10.04 -8.25
CA VAL A 39 -19.63 8.83 -7.93
C VAL A 39 -19.92 8.46 -6.49
N ARG A 40 -20.48 7.26 -6.24
CA ARG A 40 -20.66 6.78 -4.87
C ARG A 40 -19.33 6.24 -4.35
N PHE A 41 -19.18 6.28 -3.03
CA PHE A 41 -18.06 5.63 -2.36
C PHE A 41 -17.90 4.14 -2.74
N LYS A 42 -19.02 3.42 -2.90
CA LYS A 42 -19.01 2.01 -3.36
C LYS A 42 -18.42 1.84 -4.75
N ASP A 43 -18.57 2.82 -5.63
CA ASP A 43 -18.03 2.76 -7.00
C ASP A 43 -16.50 2.91 -6.99
N VAL A 44 -15.96 3.73 -6.06
CA VAL A 44 -14.51 3.86 -5.80
C VAL A 44 -13.94 2.54 -5.29
N ILE A 45 -14.56 1.94 -4.25
CA ILE A 45 -14.13 0.64 -3.71
C ILE A 45 -14.12 -0.43 -4.81
N ALA A 46 -15.21 -0.53 -5.58
CA ALA A 46 -15.29 -1.49 -6.67
C ALA A 46 -14.20 -1.23 -7.73
N GLY A 47 -13.84 0.03 -7.97
CA GLY A 47 -12.71 0.42 -8.82
C GLY A 47 -11.36 -0.11 -8.35
N VAL A 48 -11.09 -0.05 -7.05
CA VAL A 48 -9.88 -0.60 -6.42
C VAL A 48 -9.88 -2.12 -6.50
N VAL A 49 -10.97 -2.77 -6.07
CA VAL A 49 -11.10 -4.24 -6.03
C VAL A 49 -10.87 -4.87 -7.40
N ARG A 50 -11.44 -4.31 -8.48
CA ARG A 50 -11.25 -4.81 -9.86
C ARG A 50 -9.80 -4.82 -10.33
N ARG A 51 -8.92 -4.02 -9.71
CA ARG A 51 -7.51 -3.88 -10.10
C ARG A 51 -6.55 -4.53 -9.11
N LEU A 52 -7.06 -4.93 -7.94
CA LEU A 52 -6.23 -5.42 -6.84
C LEU A 52 -5.38 -6.63 -7.25
N ASP A 53 -5.92 -7.50 -8.12
CA ASP A 53 -5.22 -8.70 -8.63
C ASP A 53 -4.01 -8.38 -9.51
N LYS A 54 -3.98 -7.19 -10.12
CA LYS A 54 -2.86 -6.74 -10.96
C LYS A 54 -1.70 -6.17 -10.15
N LEU A 55 -1.89 -5.94 -8.86
CA LEU A 55 -0.90 -5.32 -7.97
C LEU A 55 -0.71 -6.20 -6.72
N PRO A 56 0.06 -7.29 -6.83
CA PRO A 56 0.26 -8.25 -5.75
C PRO A 56 0.76 -7.63 -4.43
N LEU A 57 1.48 -6.50 -4.50
CA LEU A 57 2.00 -5.76 -3.34
C LEU A 57 0.91 -5.34 -2.35
N PHE A 58 -0.34 -5.15 -2.78
CA PHE A 58 -1.45 -4.86 -1.85
C PHE A 58 -1.96 -6.10 -1.09
N ARG A 59 -1.42 -7.29 -1.39
CA ARG A 59 -1.77 -8.56 -0.73
C ARG A 59 -0.55 -9.28 -0.14
N THR A 60 0.59 -8.59 -0.05
CA THR A 60 1.77 -9.11 0.64
C THR A 60 1.75 -8.72 2.11
N ARG A 61 2.40 -9.54 2.94
CA ARG A 61 2.68 -9.25 4.33
C ARG A 61 4.18 -9.41 4.56
N LEU A 62 4.73 -8.62 5.47
CA LEU A 62 6.11 -8.73 5.90
C LEU A 62 6.37 -10.09 6.55
N VAL A 63 7.50 -10.71 6.21
CA VAL A 63 7.98 -11.94 6.84
C VAL A 63 9.41 -11.74 7.31
N GLU A 64 9.61 -11.91 8.61
CA GLU A 64 10.92 -11.80 9.25
C GLU A 64 11.75 -13.07 9.10
N VAL A 65 13.06 -12.90 8.92
CA VAL A 65 14.02 -14.01 8.98
C VAL A 65 14.28 -14.33 10.47
N PRO A 66 14.21 -15.60 10.89
CA PRO A 66 14.46 -15.97 12.28
C PRO A 66 15.79 -15.41 12.80
N GLY A 67 15.73 -14.75 13.95
CA GLY A 67 16.91 -14.14 14.58
C GLY A 67 17.46 -12.89 13.88
N GLY A 68 16.77 -12.33 12.88
CA GLY A 68 17.21 -11.11 12.19
C GLY A 68 18.50 -11.29 11.37
N LEU A 69 18.76 -12.53 10.90
CA LEU A 69 20.02 -12.89 10.25
C LEU A 69 20.17 -12.37 8.81
N ASP A 70 19.08 -11.91 8.21
CA ASP A 70 19.06 -11.30 6.87
C ASP A 70 17.86 -10.34 6.77
N ARG A 71 17.76 -9.61 5.66
CA ARG A 71 16.64 -8.71 5.35
C ARG A 71 15.33 -9.49 5.23
N PRO A 72 14.21 -8.87 5.66
CA PRO A 72 12.89 -9.48 5.57
C PRO A 72 12.40 -9.63 4.13
N TYR A 73 11.27 -10.33 3.97
CA TYR A 73 10.62 -10.67 2.69
C TYR A 73 9.18 -10.14 2.63
#